data_AF-A0A935HZ57-F1
#
_entry.id   AF-A0A935HZ57-F1
#
_cell.length_a   1.000
_cell.length_b   1.000
_cell.length_c   1.000
_cell.angle_alpha   90.00
_cell.angle_beta   90.00
_cell.angle_gamma   90.00
#
_symmetry.space_group_name_H-M   'P 1'
#
loop_
_entity.id
_entity.type
_entity.pdbx_description
1 polymer ?
#
loop_
_entity_poly.entity_id
_entity_poly.type
_entity_poly.pdbx_seq_one_letter_code
_entity_poly.pdbx_strand_id
1 'polypeptide(L)'
;MLNTSVISVFKTFSRDEVKRFEEFLLSPYYNKKSVLVNLFKIIKKHEPEYNSSLLERKKIWNKLYRDKDFNYGVMKNLIYDLGKAADKFIELQNYESNEKLSGLILMQEQMERNLNTAFEKSFKAYNSQLSEMKQDNEYFYYHYRILKMEREFTSHLDNAKAEKRIDEEKEIEFLTLFYLNECADIYNSLLVNGSCE
;
A
#
# COMPACT_ATOMS: atom_id res chain seq x y z
N MET A 1 4.18 -15.70 -25.52
CA MET A 1 5.10 -15.02 -24.57
C MET A 1 4.58 -15.18 -23.14
N LEU A 2 5.39 -14.89 -22.11
CA LEU A 2 4.88 -14.69 -20.74
C LEU A 2 3.74 -13.65 -20.77
N ASN A 3 2.85 -13.66 -19.78
CA ASN A 3 1.79 -12.66 -19.70
C ASN A 3 2.42 -11.25 -19.67
N THR A 4 2.02 -10.41 -20.64
CA THR A 4 2.50 -9.04 -20.79
C THR A 4 2.17 -8.19 -19.57
N SER A 5 1.08 -8.48 -18.83
CA SER A 5 0.69 -7.71 -17.64
C SER A 5 1.65 -7.91 -16.46
N VAL A 6 2.15 -9.13 -16.25
CA VAL A 6 3.13 -9.40 -15.18
C VAL A 6 4.49 -8.79 -15.55
N ILE A 7 4.87 -8.85 -16.82
CA ILE A 7 6.09 -8.20 -17.31
C ILE A 7 5.99 -6.67 -17.20
N SER A 8 4.84 -6.06 -17.49
CA SER A 8 4.69 -4.61 -17.37
C SER A 8 4.86 -4.14 -15.93
N VAL A 9 4.42 -4.91 -14.94
CA VAL A 9 4.69 -4.62 -13.52
C VAL A 9 6.19 -4.66 -13.23
N PHE A 10 6.90 -5.71 -13.63
CA PHE A 10 8.34 -5.78 -13.35
C PHE A 10 9.16 -4.70 -14.06
N LYS A 11 8.68 -4.18 -15.20
CA LYS A 11 9.30 -3.02 -15.86
C LYS A 11 9.21 -1.73 -15.06
N THR A 12 8.27 -1.60 -14.12
CA THR A 12 8.19 -0.42 -13.26
C THR A 12 9.09 -0.52 -12.04
N PHE A 13 9.63 -1.71 -11.73
CA PHE A 13 10.49 -1.90 -10.56
C PHE A 13 11.89 -1.35 -10.84
N SER A 14 12.39 -0.58 -9.88
CA SER A 14 13.81 -0.26 -9.79
C SER A 14 14.65 -1.53 -9.55
N ARG A 15 15.97 -1.42 -9.77
CA ARG A 15 16.90 -2.53 -9.45
C ARG A 15 16.87 -2.93 -7.98
N ASP A 16 16.53 -2.01 -7.08
CA ASP A 16 16.38 -2.31 -5.66
C ASP A 16 15.08 -3.06 -5.38
N GLU A 17 13.96 -2.61 -5.95
CA GLU A 17 12.66 -3.26 -5.81
C GLU A 17 12.66 -4.68 -6.38
N VAL A 18 13.38 -4.95 -7.47
CA VAL A 18 13.59 -6.31 -7.98
C VAL A 18 14.20 -7.22 -6.90
N LYS A 19 15.23 -6.74 -6.19
CA LYS A 19 15.92 -7.52 -5.15
C LYS A 19 15.01 -7.72 -3.94
N ARG A 20 14.35 -6.65 -3.49
CA ARG A 20 13.41 -6.71 -2.37
C ARG A 20 12.20 -7.59 -2.68
N PHE A 21 11.74 -7.62 -3.93
CA PHE A 21 10.69 -8.53 -4.36
C PHE A 21 11.15 -9.99 -4.34
N GLU A 22 12.41 -10.29 -4.69
CA GLU A 22 12.97 -11.63 -4.51
C GLU A 22 12.99 -12.04 -3.03
N GLU A 23 13.41 -11.15 -2.13
CA GLU A 23 13.40 -11.38 -0.69
C GLU A 23 11.97 -11.59 -0.16
N PHE A 24 11.01 -10.80 -0.64
CA PHE A 24 9.58 -10.97 -0.35
C PHE A 24 9.08 -12.35 -0.78
N LEU A 25 9.43 -12.82 -1.99
CA LEU A 25 9.07 -14.15 -2.46
C LEU A 25 9.78 -15.29 -1.69
N LEU A 26 10.95 -15.01 -1.11
CA LEU A 26 11.66 -15.95 -0.24
C LEU A 26 11.08 -15.99 1.18
N SER A 27 10.29 -14.98 1.57
CA SER A 27 9.68 -14.92 2.89
C SER A 27 8.67 -16.05 3.08
N PRO A 28 8.84 -16.93 4.10
CA PRO A 28 7.90 -18.00 4.38
C PRO A 28 6.53 -17.50 4.85
N TYR A 29 6.46 -16.23 5.26
CA TYR A 29 5.21 -15.57 5.63
C TYR A 29 4.34 -15.27 4.41
N TYR A 30 4.94 -14.77 3.32
CA TYR A 30 4.22 -14.35 2.12
C TYR A 30 4.15 -15.42 1.03
N ASN A 31 5.13 -16.33 0.96
CA ASN A 31 5.16 -17.36 -0.06
C ASN A 31 5.66 -18.71 0.48
N LYS A 32 4.87 -19.75 0.25
CA LYS A 32 5.22 -21.15 0.57
C LYS A 32 5.65 -21.95 -0.67
N LYS A 33 5.55 -21.39 -1.87
CA LYS A 33 5.79 -22.07 -3.14
C LYS A 33 7.20 -21.75 -3.66
N SER A 34 8.15 -22.66 -3.46
CA SER A 34 9.52 -22.51 -3.99
C SER A 34 9.57 -22.36 -5.51
N VAL A 35 8.61 -22.97 -6.23
CA VAL A 35 8.49 -22.84 -7.69
C VAL A 35 8.22 -21.40 -8.14
N LEU A 36 7.54 -20.59 -7.30
CA LEU A 36 7.26 -19.19 -7.61
C LEU A 36 8.55 -18.35 -7.58
N VAL A 37 9.41 -18.60 -6.58
CA VAL A 37 10.75 -18.00 -6.48
C VAL A 37 11.58 -18.38 -7.71
N ASN A 38 11.56 -19.65 -8.11
CA ASN A 38 12.31 -20.13 -9.27
C ASN A 38 11.81 -19.49 -10.58
N LEU A 39 10.49 -19.31 -10.72
CA LEU A 39 9.90 -18.60 -11.85
C LEU A 39 10.42 -17.16 -11.91
N PHE A 40 10.37 -16.43 -10.80
CA PHE A 40 10.88 -15.07 -10.75
C PHE A 40 12.39 -14.99 -11.05
N LYS A 41 13.20 -15.90 -10.51
CA LYS A 41 14.64 -16.00 -10.79
C LYS A 41 14.96 -16.22 -12.27
N ILE A 42 14.09 -16.88 -13.03
CA ILE A 42 14.23 -17.02 -14.48
C ILE A 42 13.91 -15.68 -15.16
N ILE A 43 12.84 -15.01 -14.74
CA ILE A 43 12.36 -13.75 -15.34
C ILE A 43 13.36 -12.61 -15.10
N LYS A 44 13.83 -12.40 -13.86
CA LYS A 44 14.73 -11.29 -13.47
C LYS A 44 16.05 -11.24 -14.25
N LYS A 45 16.51 -12.38 -14.78
CA LYS A 45 17.72 -12.46 -15.64
C LYS A 45 17.59 -11.70 -16.96
N HIS A 46 16.39 -11.26 -17.30
CA HIS A 46 16.09 -10.55 -18.54
C HIS A 46 15.78 -9.07 -18.28
N GLU A 47 16.14 -8.54 -17.11
CA GLU A 47 16.14 -7.11 -16.83
C GLU A 47 17.04 -6.31 -17.76
N PRO A 48 16.69 -5.03 -18.03
CA PRO A 48 15.43 -4.36 -17.71
C PRO A 48 14.32 -4.60 -18.77
N GLU A 49 14.66 -5.19 -19.91
CA GLU A 49 13.83 -5.08 -21.11
C GLU A 49 12.73 -6.15 -21.16
N TYR A 50 12.98 -7.29 -20.51
CA TYR A 50 12.12 -8.46 -20.42
C TYR A 50 11.51 -8.88 -21.79
N ASN A 51 12.25 -8.67 -22.88
CA ASN A 51 11.80 -8.92 -24.25
C ASN A 51 12.41 -10.20 -24.88
N SER A 52 13.18 -10.96 -24.10
CA SER A 52 13.84 -12.17 -24.59
C SER A 52 12.84 -13.25 -25.00
N SER A 53 13.08 -13.91 -26.14
CA SER A 53 12.34 -15.11 -26.56
C SER A 53 12.46 -16.24 -25.53
N LEU A 54 13.46 -16.19 -24.63
CA LEU A 54 13.61 -17.13 -23.51
C LEU A 54 12.49 -17.01 -22.46
N LEU A 55 11.68 -15.94 -22.51
CA LEU A 55 10.49 -15.75 -21.68
C LEU A 55 9.22 -16.38 -22.28
N GLU A 56 9.34 -17.19 -23.33
CA GLU A 56 8.24 -18.03 -23.79
C GLU A 56 7.85 -19.07 -22.72
N ARG A 57 6.52 -19.26 -22.53
CA ARG A 57 5.97 -20.14 -21.48
C ARG A 57 6.54 -21.56 -21.52
N LYS A 58 6.69 -22.16 -22.71
CA LYS A 58 7.27 -23.50 -22.87
C LYS A 58 8.76 -23.54 -22.48
N LYS A 59 9.54 -22.51 -22.82
CA LYS A 59 10.97 -22.43 -22.46
C LYS A 59 11.14 -22.25 -20.95
N ILE A 60 10.30 -21.45 -20.32
CA ILE A 60 10.28 -21.30 -18.85
C ILE A 60 9.85 -22.60 -18.19
N TRP A 61 8.81 -23.26 -18.71
CA TRP A 61 8.35 -24.55 -18.20
C TRP A 61 9.48 -25.58 -18.15
N ASN A 62 10.22 -25.75 -19.24
CA ASN A 62 11.33 -26.71 -19.30
C ASN A 62 12.44 -26.39 -18.27
N LYS A 63 12.61 -25.11 -17.90
CA LYS A 63 13.55 -24.70 -16.83
C LYS A 63 13.00 -24.97 -15.44
N LEU A 64 11.68 -24.85 -15.23
CA LEU A 64 11.02 -25.07 -13.93
C LEU A 64 10.75 -26.55 -13.62
N TYR A 65 10.34 -27.30 -14.63
CA TYR A 65 9.92 -28.69 -14.54
C TYR A 65 10.68 -29.51 -15.59
N ARG A 66 11.87 -29.98 -15.21
CA ARG A 66 12.64 -30.88 -16.06
C ARG A 66 11.84 -32.13 -16.37
N ASP A 67 11.91 -32.56 -17.62
CA ASP A 67 11.34 -33.83 -18.11
C ASP A 67 9.82 -34.00 -17.89
N LYS A 68 9.08 -32.89 -17.76
CA LYS A 68 7.61 -32.90 -17.70
C LYS A 68 7.00 -32.25 -18.92
N ASP A 69 5.93 -32.86 -19.43
CA ASP A 69 5.13 -32.27 -20.50
C ASP A 69 4.55 -30.91 -20.10
N PHE A 70 4.50 -30.00 -21.07
CA PHE A 70 4.00 -28.64 -20.85
C PHE A 70 2.54 -28.65 -20.42
N ASN A 71 2.28 -28.26 -19.17
CA ASN A 71 0.91 -28.07 -18.68
C ASN A 71 0.52 -26.59 -18.69
N TYR A 72 -0.38 -26.23 -19.61
CA TYR A 72 -0.85 -24.85 -19.75
C TYR A 72 -1.55 -24.33 -18.48
N GLY A 73 -2.38 -25.15 -17.83
CA GLY A 73 -3.15 -24.76 -16.64
C GLY A 73 -2.22 -24.44 -15.46
N VAL A 74 -1.24 -25.29 -15.20
CA VAL A 74 -0.24 -25.05 -14.14
C VAL A 74 0.57 -23.80 -14.45
N MET A 75 1.05 -23.63 -15.69
CA MET A 75 1.82 -22.44 -16.07
C MET A 75 1.00 -21.16 -15.93
N LYS A 76 -0.29 -21.18 -16.33
CA LYS A 76 -1.21 -20.05 -16.17
C LYS A 76 -1.36 -19.68 -14.68
N ASN A 77 -1.57 -20.66 -13.82
CA ASN A 77 -1.72 -20.45 -12.38
C ASN A 77 -0.43 -19.90 -11.75
N LEU A 78 0.74 -20.40 -12.16
CA LEU A 78 2.02 -19.88 -11.67
C LEU A 78 2.23 -18.40 -12.04
N ILE A 79 1.92 -18.01 -13.27
CA ILE A 79 2.03 -16.61 -13.70
C ILE A 79 1.03 -15.74 -12.94
N TYR A 80 -0.19 -16.24 -12.71
CA TYR A 80 -1.21 -15.54 -11.94
C TYR A 80 -0.78 -15.33 -10.48
N ASP A 81 -0.29 -16.39 -9.83
CA ASP A 81 0.23 -16.33 -8.46
C ASP A 81 1.41 -15.35 -8.35
N LEU A 82 2.27 -15.28 -9.38
CA LEU A 82 3.40 -14.35 -9.41
C LEU A 82 2.91 -12.90 -9.53
N GLY A 83 1.90 -12.66 -10.37
CA GLY A 83 1.25 -11.35 -10.48
C GLY A 83 0.65 -10.92 -9.14
N LYS A 84 -0.10 -11.81 -8.48
CA LYS A 84 -0.64 -11.54 -7.13
C LYS A 84 0.44 -11.21 -6.10
N ALA A 85 1.56 -11.91 -6.15
CA ALA A 85 2.68 -11.63 -5.26
C ALA A 85 3.27 -10.23 -5.54
N ALA A 86 3.40 -9.84 -6.82
CA ALA A 86 3.87 -8.52 -7.20
C ALA A 86 2.91 -7.41 -6.74
N ASP A 87 1.60 -7.60 -6.93
CA ASP A 87 0.58 -6.65 -6.44
C ASP A 87 0.66 -6.48 -4.92
N LYS A 88 0.79 -7.59 -4.18
CA LYS A 88 0.93 -7.54 -2.72
C LYS A 88 2.22 -6.85 -2.29
N PHE A 89 3.31 -7.07 -3.02
CA PHE A 89 4.57 -6.38 -2.75
C PHE A 89 4.42 -4.87 -2.93
N ILE A 90 3.81 -4.41 -4.03
CA ILE A 90 3.54 -2.99 -4.29
C ILE A 90 2.67 -2.38 -3.17
N GLU A 91 1.62 -3.09 -2.77
CA GLU A 91 0.75 -2.67 -1.66
C GLU A 91 1.55 -2.44 -0.37
N LEU A 92 2.44 -3.37 -0.01
CA LEU A 92 3.29 -3.27 1.17
C LEU A 92 4.30 -2.13 1.05
N GLN A 93 4.90 -1.92 -0.13
CA GLN A 93 5.81 -0.80 -0.37
C GLN A 93 5.12 0.55 -0.22
N ASN A 94 3.90 0.68 -0.74
CA ASN A 94 3.10 1.88 -0.56
C ASN A 94 2.71 2.09 0.93
N TYR A 95 2.35 1.03 1.64
CA TYR A 95 2.03 1.10 3.06
C TYR A 95 3.25 1.50 3.91
N GLU A 96 4.42 0.88 3.66
CA GLU A 96 5.68 1.15 4.37
C GLU A 96 6.17 2.59 4.17
N SER A 97 5.96 3.15 2.98
CA SER A 97 6.39 4.53 2.65
C SER A 97 5.38 5.60 3.05
N ASN A 98 4.12 5.24 3.30
CA ASN A 98 3.07 6.17 3.70
C ASN A 98 2.94 6.23 5.23
N GLU A 99 3.82 7.00 5.88
CA GLU A 99 3.84 7.19 7.34
C GLU A 99 2.50 7.71 7.90
N LYS A 100 1.82 8.57 7.13
CA LYS A 100 0.52 9.13 7.53
C LYS A 100 -0.55 8.04 7.59
N LEU A 101 -0.64 7.19 6.56
CA LEU A 101 -1.60 6.08 6.54
C LEU A 101 -1.26 5.01 7.57
N SER A 102 0.00 4.60 7.63
CA SER A 102 0.45 3.53 8.54
C SER A 102 0.33 3.93 10.01
N GLY A 103 0.57 5.20 10.35
CA GLY A 103 0.36 5.73 11.69
C GLY A 103 -1.12 5.66 12.14
N LEU A 104 -2.06 6.04 11.28
CA LEU A 104 -3.50 5.91 11.59
C LEU A 104 -3.91 4.45 11.82
N ILE A 105 -3.48 3.55 10.94
CA ILE A 105 -3.80 2.12 11.02
C ILE A 105 -3.21 1.52 12.30
N LEU A 106 -1.96 1.84 12.63
CA LEU A 106 -1.32 1.37 13.85
C LEU A 106 -2.07 1.82 15.12
N MET A 107 -2.47 3.09 15.18
CA MET A 107 -3.23 3.62 16.32
C MET A 107 -4.60 2.95 16.45
N GLN A 108 -5.31 2.75 15.32
CA GLN A 108 -6.58 2.02 15.32
C GLN A 108 -6.40 0.60 15.90
N GLU A 109 -5.41 -0.15 15.42
CA GLU A 109 -5.11 -1.50 15.90
C GLU A 109 -4.71 -1.52 17.38
N GLN A 110 -3.96 -0.53 17.85
CA GLN A 110 -3.61 -0.39 19.27
C GLN A 110 -4.85 -0.18 20.12
N MET A 111 -5.80 0.65 19.67
CA MET A 111 -7.08 0.88 20.34
C MET A 111 -7.92 -0.40 20.39
N GLU A 112 -8.11 -1.08 19.25
CA GLU A 112 -8.89 -2.33 19.16
C GLU A 112 -8.33 -3.46 20.05
N ARG A 113 -7.01 -3.44 20.28
CA ARG A 113 -6.30 -4.39 21.14
C ARG A 113 -6.19 -3.93 22.60
N ASN A 114 -6.80 -2.81 22.98
CA ASN A 114 -6.73 -2.20 24.32
C ASN A 114 -5.28 -1.86 24.76
N LEU A 115 -4.40 -1.52 23.83
CA LEU A 115 -3.00 -1.14 24.07
C LEU A 115 -2.88 0.36 24.37
N ASN A 116 -3.60 0.84 25.39
CA ASN A 116 -3.80 2.27 25.70
C ASN A 116 -2.49 3.08 25.80
N THR A 117 -1.48 2.57 26.51
CA THR A 117 -0.18 3.25 26.62
C THR A 117 0.56 3.34 25.29
N ALA A 118 0.41 2.32 24.43
CA ALA A 118 1.01 2.34 23.09
C ALA A 118 0.29 3.33 22.18
N PHE A 119 -1.05 3.38 22.27
CA PHE A 119 -1.88 4.37 21.59
C PHE A 119 -1.45 5.79 21.96
N GLU A 120 -1.43 6.14 23.25
CA GLU A 120 -1.08 7.49 23.71
C GLU A 120 0.31 7.93 23.21
N LYS A 121 1.29 7.01 23.22
CA LYS A 121 2.63 7.28 22.68
C LYS A 121 2.60 7.52 21.17
N SER A 122 1.90 6.68 20.43
CA SER A 122 1.80 6.77 18.95
C SER A 122 1.04 8.03 18.53
N PHE A 123 -0.06 8.33 19.23
CA PHE A 123 -0.87 9.53 19.06
C PHE A 123 -0.05 10.82 19.22
N LYS A 124 0.74 10.91 20.30
CA LYS A 124 1.62 12.06 20.52
C LYS A 124 2.64 12.23 19.38
N ALA A 125 3.28 11.14 18.96
CA ALA A 125 4.25 11.19 17.86
C ALA A 125 3.60 11.58 16.54
N TYR A 126 2.44 11.01 16.22
CA TYR A 126 1.69 11.30 15.01
C TYR A 126 1.23 12.75 14.96
N ASN A 127 0.70 13.29 16.06
CA ASN A 127 0.33 14.72 16.15
C ASN A 127 1.53 15.65 15.93
N SER A 128 2.70 15.33 16.47
CA SER A 128 3.91 16.12 16.20
C SER A 128 4.28 16.09 14.71
N GLN A 129 4.22 14.93 14.07
CA GLN A 129 4.45 14.80 12.64
C GLN A 129 3.45 15.62 11.80
N LEU A 130 2.16 15.56 12.15
CA LEU A 130 1.14 16.35 11.45
C LEU A 130 1.35 17.85 11.59
N SER A 131 1.84 18.33 12.73
CA SER A 131 2.06 19.76 12.96
C SER A 131 3.14 20.38 12.05
N GLU A 132 4.03 19.56 11.50
CA GLU A 132 5.09 19.97 10.56
C GLU A 132 4.62 19.94 9.10
N MET A 133 3.42 19.43 8.83
CA MET A 133 2.88 19.34 7.47
C MET A 133 2.56 20.73 6.90
N LYS A 134 2.76 20.87 5.59
CA LYS A 134 2.23 21.99 4.84
C LYS A 134 0.70 21.99 4.96
N GLN A 135 0.11 23.16 5.22
CA GLN A 135 -1.35 23.33 5.27
C GLN A 135 -1.96 23.27 3.87
N ASP A 136 -2.15 22.05 3.38
CA ASP A 136 -2.90 21.73 2.17
C ASP A 136 -4.11 20.86 2.51
N ASN A 137 -4.77 20.31 1.50
CA ASN A 137 -5.96 19.53 1.72
C ASN A 137 -5.72 18.25 2.55
N GLU A 138 -4.55 17.61 2.37
CA GLU A 138 -4.19 16.44 3.17
C GLU A 138 -3.97 16.82 4.65
N TYR A 139 -3.41 18.00 4.93
CA TYR A 139 -3.29 18.50 6.30
C TYR A 139 -4.63 18.49 7.01
N PHE A 140 -5.67 19.08 6.41
CA PHE A 140 -7.00 19.14 7.00
C PHE A 140 -7.61 17.75 7.18
N TYR A 141 -7.46 16.87 6.18
CA TYR A 141 -7.91 15.49 6.26
C TYR A 141 -7.28 14.75 7.46
N TYR A 142 -5.96 14.74 7.57
CA TYR A 142 -5.27 13.98 8.61
C TYR A 142 -5.50 14.57 10.01
N HIS A 143 -5.62 15.89 10.15
CA HIS A 143 -5.98 16.53 11.43
C HIS A 143 -7.39 16.18 11.88
N TYR A 144 -8.37 16.20 10.96
CA TYR A 144 -9.70 15.69 11.24
C TYR A 144 -9.66 14.21 11.69
N ARG A 145 -8.91 13.38 10.96
CA ARG A 145 -8.83 11.93 11.24
C ARG A 145 -8.23 11.63 12.61
N ILE A 146 -7.21 12.35 13.05
CA ILE A 146 -6.63 12.14 14.38
C ILE A 146 -7.53 12.64 15.51
N LEU A 147 -8.23 13.77 15.34
CA LEU A 147 -9.20 14.25 16.34
C LEU A 147 -10.36 13.27 16.51
N LYS A 148 -10.88 12.74 15.39
CA LYS A 148 -11.87 11.66 15.43
C LYS A 148 -11.35 10.43 16.20
N MET A 149 -10.11 10.02 15.94
CA MET A 149 -9.48 8.89 16.64
C MET A 149 -9.34 9.15 18.15
N GLU A 150 -8.98 10.39 18.55
CA GLU A 150 -8.89 10.78 19.96
C GLU A 150 -10.25 10.68 20.65
N ARG A 151 -11.32 11.15 20.00
CA ARG A 151 -12.69 11.02 20.50
C ARG A 151 -13.08 9.57 20.68
N GLU A 152 -12.86 8.73 19.67
CA GLU A 152 -13.17 7.29 19.71
C GLU A 152 -12.43 6.59 20.84
N PHE A 153 -11.12 6.82 20.96
CA PHE A 153 -10.30 6.28 22.05
C PHE A 153 -10.79 6.72 23.41
N THR A 154 -11.16 7.99 23.54
CA THR A 154 -11.67 8.58 24.78
C THR A 154 -13.00 7.96 25.20
N SER A 155 -13.92 7.73 24.25
CA SER A 155 -15.16 6.99 24.47
C SER A 155 -14.91 5.53 24.88
N HIS A 156 -13.87 4.88 24.33
CA HIS A 156 -13.49 3.52 24.69
C HIS A 156 -12.97 3.37 26.13
N LEU A 157 -12.49 4.44 26.77
CA LEU A 157 -11.86 4.38 28.09
C LEU A 157 -12.84 4.46 29.28
N ASP A 158 -14.14 4.66 29.08
CA ASP A 158 -15.18 4.75 30.13
C ASP A 158 -14.80 5.67 31.33
N ASN A 159 -13.98 6.70 31.08
CA ASN A 159 -13.45 7.56 32.13
C ASN A 159 -14.22 8.88 32.18
N ALA A 160 -14.85 9.23 33.31
CA ALA A 160 -15.54 10.52 33.51
C ALA A 160 -14.65 11.79 33.36
N LYS A 161 -13.35 11.65 33.09
CA LYS A 161 -12.41 12.73 32.71
C LYS A 161 -12.26 12.91 31.18
N ALA A 162 -12.89 12.04 30.40
CA ALA A 162 -12.93 11.98 28.93
C ALA A 162 -13.49 13.25 28.28
N GLU A 163 -14.60 13.77 28.80
CA GLU A 163 -15.32 14.93 28.25
C GLU A 163 -14.48 16.21 28.21
N LYS A 164 -13.35 16.28 28.92
CA LYS A 164 -12.53 17.49 29.04
C LYS A 164 -11.37 17.59 28.05
N ARG A 165 -11.22 16.62 27.13
CA ARG A 165 -10.07 16.53 26.20
C ARG A 165 -10.42 16.56 24.71
N ILE A 166 -11.70 16.47 24.34
CA ILE A 166 -12.09 16.36 22.93
C ILE A 166 -12.34 17.76 22.36
N ASP A 167 -11.62 18.13 21.30
CA ASP A 167 -11.80 19.38 20.58
C ASP A 167 -12.74 19.19 19.37
N GLU A 168 -14.03 18.96 19.65
CA GLU A 168 -15.05 18.69 18.63
C GLU A 168 -15.25 19.87 17.68
N GLU A 169 -15.04 21.10 18.16
CA GLU A 169 -15.08 22.31 17.33
C GLU A 169 -13.99 22.27 16.26
N LYS A 170 -12.73 22.00 16.63
CA LYS A 170 -11.65 21.82 15.65
C LYS A 170 -11.86 20.63 14.74
N GLU A 171 -12.44 19.53 15.24
CA GLU A 171 -12.73 18.39 14.39
C GLU A 171 -13.70 18.75 13.27
N ILE A 172 -14.78 19.47 13.61
CA ILE A 172 -15.75 19.99 12.64
C ILE A 172 -15.09 20.99 11.69
N GLU A 173 -14.26 21.90 12.21
CA GLU A 173 -13.52 22.88 11.41
C GLU A 173 -12.65 22.18 10.35
N PHE A 174 -11.80 21.24 10.76
CA PHE A 174 -10.92 20.53 9.84
C PHE A 174 -11.67 19.66 8.83
N LEU A 175 -12.75 19.00 9.25
CA LEU A 175 -13.62 18.26 8.33
C LEU A 175 -14.25 19.17 7.28
N THR A 176 -14.69 20.36 7.70
CA THR A 176 -15.31 21.35 6.82
C THR A 176 -14.30 21.92 5.84
N LEU A 177 -13.10 22.28 6.31
CA LEU A 177 -12.03 22.78 5.45
C LEU A 177 -11.59 21.75 4.42
N PHE A 178 -11.43 20.48 4.83
CA PHE A 178 -11.16 19.38 3.90
C PHE A 178 -12.25 19.27 2.82
N TYR A 179 -13.52 19.24 3.24
CA TYR A 179 -14.66 19.12 2.32
C TYR A 179 -14.72 20.28 1.30
N LEU A 180 -14.57 21.52 1.77
CA LEU A 180 -14.65 22.70 0.92
C LEU A 180 -13.49 22.76 -0.08
N ASN A 181 -12.28 22.40 0.33
CA ASN A 181 -11.11 22.36 -0.56
C ASN A 181 -11.26 21.29 -1.64
N GLU A 182 -11.69 20.08 -1.29
CA GLU A 182 -11.98 19.03 -2.28
C GLU A 182 -13.04 19.49 -3.30
N CYS A 183 -14.11 20.13 -2.83
CA CYS A 183 -15.14 20.67 -3.70
C CYS A 183 -14.59 21.76 -4.65
N ALA A 184 -13.73 22.65 -4.15
CA ALA A 184 -13.10 23.69 -4.96
C ALA A 184 -12.15 23.08 -6.02
N ASP A 185 -11.34 22.08 -5.66
CA ASP A 185 -10.42 21.40 -6.56
C ASP A 185 -11.17 20.67 -7.68
N ILE A 186 -12.25 19.95 -7.35
CA ILE A 186 -13.12 19.31 -8.34
C ILE A 186 -13.73 20.36 -9.28
N TYR A 187 -14.28 21.45 -8.74
CA TYR A 187 -14.91 22.49 -9.56
C TYR A 187 -13.90 23.17 -10.50
N ASN A 188 -12.69 23.46 -10.01
CA ASN A 188 -11.62 24.01 -10.82
C ASN A 188 -11.23 23.07 -11.97
N SER A 189 -11.17 21.76 -11.71
CA SER A 189 -10.89 20.77 -12.76
C SER A 189 -11.97 20.75 -13.86
N LEU A 190 -13.24 20.97 -13.50
CA LEU A 190 -14.35 21.05 -14.46
C LEU A 190 -14.26 22.30 -15.31
N LEU A 191 -13.94 23.45 -14.73
CA LEU A 191 -13.76 24.69 -15.47
C LEU A 191 -12.61 24.62 -16.48
N VAL A 192 -11.47 24.05 -16.08
CA VAL A 192 -10.32 23.88 -16.96
C VAL A 192 -10.64 22.95 -18.14
N ASN A 193 -11.35 21.84 -17.89
CA ASN A 193 -11.71 20.90 -18.95
C ASN A 193 -12.83 21.42 -19.86
N GLY A 194 -13.78 22.19 -19.32
CA GLY A 194 -14.87 22.81 -20.09
C GLY A 194 -14.46 24.05 -20.90
N SER A 195 -13.25 24.58 -20.71
CA SER A 195 -12.71 25.71 -21.48
C SER A 195 -11.96 25.29 -22.75
N CYS A 196 -11.85 23.98 -23.00
CA CYS A 196 -11.15 23.39 -24.15
C CYS A 196 -12.11 22.83 -25.23
N GLU A 197 -13.42 23.08 -25.11
CA GLU A 197 -14.44 22.84 -26.13
C GLU A 197 -14.90 24.17 -26.76
#